data_AF-A0A3S1KFE3-F1
#
_entry.id   AF-A0A3S1KFE3-F1
#
_cell.length_a   1.000
_cell.length_b   1.000
_cell.length_c   1.000
_cell.angle_alpha   90.00
_cell.angle_beta   90.00
_cell.angle_gamma   90.00
#
_symmetry.space_group_name_H-M   'P 1'
#
loop_
_entity.id
_entity.type
_entity.pdbx_description
1 polymer ?
#
loop_
_entity_poly.entity_id
_entity_poly.type
_entity_poly.pdbx_seq_one_letter_code
_entity_poly.pdbx_strand_id
1 'polypeptide(L)'
;ERSSACAHRVFDHWAFDIHDLEHRGKKRKIGFIPRPLKTPAGKLPLEDGISVHRLMERTEAIDAEIGLPFAWFFLMTHGHWVDPDVGDAIAEGLRQGRVRLPDRDAAVLLAWADKKYLF
;
A
#
# COMPACT_ATOMS: atom_id res chain seq x y z
N GLU A 1 -5.19 -14.45 -9.09
CA GLU A 1 -4.80 -13.04 -9.18
C GLU A 1 -5.55 -12.21 -8.12
N ARG A 2 -4.85 -11.71 -7.09
CA ARG A 2 -5.47 -11.25 -5.81
C ARG A 2 -5.73 -9.73 -5.69
N SER A 3 -5.24 -8.90 -6.61
CA SER A 3 -5.41 -7.42 -6.62
C SER A 3 -5.44 -6.91 -8.06
N SER A 4 -6.01 -5.73 -8.32
CA SER A 4 -5.96 -5.06 -9.64
C SER A 4 -4.54 -4.79 -10.14
N ALA A 5 -3.57 -4.60 -9.23
CA ALA A 5 -2.15 -4.42 -9.57
C ALA A 5 -1.50 -5.65 -10.20
N CYS A 6 -2.11 -6.84 -10.11
CA CYS A 6 -1.47 -8.10 -10.50
C CYS A 6 -1.14 -8.23 -12.00
N ALA A 7 -1.80 -7.45 -12.86
CA ALA A 7 -1.55 -7.44 -14.30
C ALA A 7 -0.28 -6.66 -14.68
N HIS A 8 0.28 -5.88 -13.74
CA HIS A 8 1.47 -5.05 -13.95
C HIS A 8 2.73 -5.80 -13.51
N ARG A 9 3.84 -5.58 -14.21
CA ARG A 9 5.12 -6.16 -13.82
C ARG A 9 5.65 -5.41 -12.61
N VAL A 10 6.03 -6.15 -11.57
CA VAL A 10 6.51 -5.56 -10.31
C VAL A 10 7.69 -4.60 -10.52
N PHE A 11 8.61 -4.93 -11.44
CA PHE A 11 9.80 -4.15 -11.72
C PHE A 11 9.56 -2.88 -12.53
N ASP A 12 8.36 -2.70 -13.10
CA ASP A 12 7.99 -1.44 -13.75
C ASP A 12 7.70 -0.34 -12.70
N HIS A 13 7.47 -0.73 -11.43
CA HIS A 13 7.05 0.18 -10.36
C HIS A 13 7.92 0.11 -9.10
N TRP A 14 8.61 -1.01 -8.85
CA TRP A 14 9.36 -1.25 -7.62
C TRP A 14 10.79 -1.72 -7.89
N ALA A 15 11.74 -1.12 -7.18
CA ALA A 15 13.05 -1.69 -6.91
C ALA A 15 13.03 -2.43 -5.56
N PHE A 16 13.96 -3.37 -5.36
CA PHE A 16 14.11 -4.08 -4.09
C PHE A 16 15.55 -3.95 -3.60
N ASP A 17 15.72 -3.32 -2.44
CA ASP A 17 17.00 -3.26 -1.77
C ASP A 17 17.19 -4.57 -0.98
N ILE A 18 17.92 -5.51 -1.57
CA ILE A 18 18.11 -6.86 -1.03
C ILE A 18 19.25 -6.87 -0.02
N HIS A 19 18.97 -7.46 1.15
CA HIS A 19 19.94 -7.69 2.22
C HIS A 19 20.10 -9.19 2.41
N ASP A 20 21.32 -9.68 2.23
CA ASP A 20 21.68 -11.08 2.48
C ASP A 20 22.64 -11.15 3.66
N LEU A 21 22.13 -11.61 4.81
CA LEU A 21 22.87 -11.66 6.05
C LEU A 21 23.21 -13.12 6.36
N GLU A 22 24.49 -13.45 6.18
CA GLU A 22 25.08 -14.69 6.65
C GLU A 22 25.83 -14.42 7.95
N HIS A 23 25.36 -14.99 9.06
CA HIS A 23 26.02 -14.88 10.36
C HIS A 23 26.62 -16.24 10.73
N ARG A 24 27.91 -16.27 11.11
CA ARG A 24 28.63 -17.51 11.46
C ARG A 24 27.81 -18.37 12.44
N GLY A 25 27.37 -19.54 11.98
CA GLY A 25 26.60 -20.52 12.77
C GLY A 25 25.08 -20.31 12.84
N LYS A 26 24.51 -19.29 12.19
CA LYS A 26 23.04 -19.09 12.10
C LYS A 26 22.53 -19.32 10.68
N LYS A 27 21.23 -19.63 10.55
CA LYS A 27 20.54 -19.73 9.25
C LYS A 27 20.66 -18.40 8.49
N ARG A 28 21.05 -18.46 7.21
CA ARG A 28 21.04 -17.34 6.26
C ARG A 28 19.68 -16.64 6.29
N LYS A 29 19.68 -15.31 6.31
CA LYS A 29 18.47 -14.49 6.23
C LYS A 29 18.57 -13.58 5.01
N ILE A 30 17.60 -13.70 4.13
CA ILE A 30 17.41 -12.77 3.01
C ILE A 30 16.19 -11.90 3.33
N GLY A 31 16.38 -10.59 3.29
CA GLY A 31 15.31 -9.61 3.38
C GLY A 31 15.38 -8.63 2.21
N PHE A 32 14.32 -7.88 1.97
CA PHE A 32 14.31 -6.81 0.99
C PHE A 32 13.43 -5.66 1.44
N ILE A 33 13.78 -4.45 1.03
CA ILE A 33 12.95 -3.25 1.21
C ILE A 33 12.43 -2.83 -0.17
N PRO A 34 11.11 -2.86 -0.41
CA PRO A 34 10.53 -2.34 -1.64
C PRO A 34 10.71 -0.82 -1.71
N ARG A 35 11.24 -0.32 -2.82
CA ARG A 35 11.39 1.11 -3.07
C ARG A 35 10.62 1.48 -4.34
N PRO A 36 9.72 2.48 -4.29
CA PRO A 36 9.00 2.90 -5.47
C PRO A 36 9.96 3.56 -6.46
N LEU A 37 9.86 3.21 -7.75
CA LEU A 37 10.65 3.85 -8.81
C LEU A 37 10.18 5.27 -9.12
N LYS A 38 8.89 5.53 -8.90
CA LYS A 38 8.28 6.86 -8.96
C LYS A 38 7.73 7.21 -7.58
N THR A 39 8.13 8.33 -7.03
CA THR A 39 7.63 8.81 -5.72
C THR A 39 6.45 9.75 -5.93
N PRO A 40 5.41 9.69 -5.08
CA PRO A 40 4.35 10.70 -5.07
C PRO A 40 4.91 12.10 -4.78
N ALA A 41 4.25 13.14 -5.27
CA ALA A 41 4.63 14.53 -5.04
C ALA A 41 4.54 14.95 -3.57
N GLY A 42 3.72 14.25 -2.78
CA GLY A 42 3.52 14.53 -1.37
C GLY A 42 3.08 13.30 -0.57
N LYS A 43 3.19 13.42 0.75
CA LYS A 43 2.66 12.40 1.67
C LYS A 43 1.16 12.56 1.86
N LEU A 44 0.49 11.45 2.16
CA LEU A 44 -0.91 11.40 2.54
C LEU A 44 -1.02 11.01 4.02
N PRO A 45 -1.02 11.99 4.93
CA PRO A 45 -1.36 11.76 6.33
C PRO A 45 -2.88 11.61 6.49
N LEU A 46 -3.32 11.01 7.60
CA LEU A 46 -4.70 11.14 8.03
C LEU A 46 -4.89 12.55 8.64
N GLU A 47 -5.72 13.37 8.01
CA GLU A 47 -6.04 14.73 8.47
C GLU A 47 -7.29 14.71 9.36
N ASP A 48 -7.31 15.51 10.43
CA ASP A 48 -8.46 15.61 11.32
C ASP A 48 -9.72 16.06 10.56
N GLY A 49 -10.80 15.28 10.69
CA GLY A 49 -12.09 15.57 10.07
C GLY A 49 -12.15 15.32 8.55
N ILE A 50 -11.09 14.77 7.93
CA ILE A 50 -11.13 14.39 6.52
C ILE A 50 -12.19 13.31 6.29
N SER A 51 -13.02 13.50 5.26
CA SER A 51 -14.02 12.50 4.89
C SER A 51 -13.37 11.30 4.20
N VAL A 52 -13.94 10.11 4.37
CA VAL A 52 -13.45 8.90 3.70
C VAL A 52 -13.54 9.00 2.17
N HIS A 53 -14.49 9.77 1.64
CA HIS A 53 -14.59 10.04 0.21
C HIS A 53 -13.43 10.90 -0.30
N ARG A 54 -12.99 11.88 0.51
CA ARG A 54 -11.82 12.70 0.17
C ARG A 54 -10.53 11.88 0.28
N LEU A 55 -10.44 10.95 1.22
CA LEU A 55 -9.32 9.99 1.28
C LEU A 55 -9.27 9.13 0.01
N MET A 56 -10.40 8.59 -0.43
CA MET A 56 -10.50 7.82 -1.68
C MET A 56 -9.99 8.61 -2.90
N GLU A 57 -10.46 9.84 -3.07
CA GLU A 57 -10.00 10.71 -4.16
C GLU A 57 -8.48 10.95 -4.12
N ARG A 58 -7.92 11.16 -2.92
CA ARG A 58 -6.47 11.36 -2.77
C ARG A 58 -5.67 10.09 -3.04
N THR A 59 -6.17 8.92 -2.65
CA THR A 59 -5.53 7.64 -2.97
C THR A 59 -5.56 7.34 -4.48
N GLU A 60 -6.68 7.66 -5.15
CA GLU A 60 -6.78 7.52 -6.61
C GLU A 60 -5.84 8.49 -7.35
N ALA A 61 -5.66 9.70 -6.83
CA ALA A 61 -4.69 10.65 -7.38
C ALA A 61 -3.24 10.14 -7.26
N ILE A 62 -2.90 9.49 -6.15
CA ILE A 62 -1.60 8.82 -5.98
C ILE A 62 -1.44 7.68 -6.99
N ASP A 63 -2.45 6.82 -7.14
CA ASP A 63 -2.40 5.72 -8.11
C ASP A 63 -2.17 6.23 -9.55
N ALA A 64 -2.86 7.30 -9.93
CA ALA A 64 -2.71 7.95 -11.22
C ALA A 64 -1.30 8.56 -11.39
N GLU A 65 -0.76 9.16 -10.34
CA GLU A 65 0.61 9.67 -10.34
C GLU A 65 1.62 8.52 -10.52
N ILE A 66 1.46 7.41 -9.80
CA ILE A 66 2.36 6.25 -9.88
C ILE A 66 2.18 5.49 -11.20
N GLY A 67 1.01 5.60 -11.83
CA GLY A 67 0.66 4.84 -13.04
C GLY A 67 0.38 3.36 -12.75
N LEU A 68 -0.06 3.05 -11.53
CA LEU A 68 -0.37 1.69 -11.07
C LEU A 68 -1.66 1.73 -10.23
N PRO A 69 -2.70 0.97 -10.60
CA PRO A 69 -3.87 0.85 -9.74
C PRO A 69 -3.48 0.23 -8.40
N PHE A 70 -4.06 0.75 -7.32
CA PHE A 70 -3.83 0.28 -5.95
C PHE A 70 -2.39 0.46 -5.44
N ALA A 71 -1.61 1.36 -6.06
CA ALA A 71 -0.26 1.71 -5.63
C ALA A 71 -0.21 2.29 -4.21
N TRP A 72 -1.20 3.11 -3.85
CA TRP A 72 -1.30 3.73 -2.52
C TRP A 72 -1.23 2.70 -1.39
N PHE A 73 -1.76 1.49 -1.60
CA PHE A 73 -1.73 0.40 -0.62
C PHE A 73 -0.29 -0.05 -0.34
N PHE A 74 0.52 -0.25 -1.38
CA PHE A 74 1.92 -0.64 -1.22
C PHE A 74 2.74 0.48 -0.55
N LEU A 75 2.48 1.72 -0.95
CA LEU A 75 3.06 2.92 -0.34
C LEU A 75 2.69 3.06 1.14
N MET A 76 1.47 2.64 1.51
CA MET A 76 0.98 2.57 2.88
C MET A 76 1.64 1.46 3.68
N THR A 77 1.80 0.26 3.12
CA THR A 77 2.45 -0.85 3.83
C THR A 77 3.94 -0.61 4.12
N HIS A 78 4.60 0.28 3.37
CA HIS A 78 5.92 0.81 3.72
C HIS A 78 5.83 1.93 4.79
N GLY A 79 4.71 2.62 4.90
CA GLY A 79 4.43 3.62 5.94
C GLY A 79 5.12 4.98 5.76
N HIS A 80 5.73 5.25 4.59
CA HIS A 80 6.43 6.52 4.37
C HIS A 80 5.59 7.57 3.62
N TRP A 81 4.86 7.14 2.59
CA TRP A 81 4.15 8.03 1.67
C TRP A 81 2.66 8.11 1.96
N VAL A 82 2.06 7.02 2.41
CA VAL A 82 0.69 6.96 2.88
C VAL A 82 0.72 6.44 4.31
N ASP A 83 0.02 7.13 5.20
CA ASP A 83 -0.08 6.73 6.60
C ASP A 83 -0.96 5.46 6.73
N PRO A 84 -0.54 4.42 7.49
CA PRO A 84 -1.39 3.26 7.76
C PRO A 84 -2.80 3.60 8.26
N ASP A 85 -2.97 4.70 9.01
CA ASP A 85 -4.27 5.10 9.52
C ASP A 85 -5.26 5.51 8.39
N VAL A 86 -4.74 5.91 7.23
CA VAL A 86 -5.55 6.12 6.01
C VAL A 86 -6.15 4.79 5.52
N GLY A 87 -5.37 3.71 5.57
CA GLY A 87 -5.82 2.37 5.23
C GLY A 87 -6.92 1.87 6.16
N ASP A 88 -6.77 2.10 7.46
CA ASP A 88 -7.80 1.75 8.45
C ASP A 88 -9.10 2.55 8.20
N ALA A 89 -9.00 3.85 7.95
CA ALA A 89 -10.15 4.70 7.66
C ALA A 89 -10.91 4.27 6.40
N ILE A 90 -10.18 3.88 5.33
CA ILE A 90 -10.78 3.36 4.10
C ILE A 90 -11.38 1.97 4.34
N ALA A 91 -10.70 1.08 5.07
CA ALA A 91 -11.21 -0.25 5.42
C ALA A 91 -12.53 -0.15 6.19
N GLU A 92 -12.63 0.76 7.15
CA GLU A 92 -13.87 1.02 7.88
C GLU A 92 -14.95 1.63 6.98
N GLY A 93 -14.58 2.52 6.07
CA GLY A 93 -15.47 3.04 5.03
C GLY A 93 -16.04 1.94 4.12
N LEU A 94 -15.24 0.92 3.78
CA LEU A 94 -15.67 -0.24 3.00
C LEU A 94 -16.64 -1.11 3.80
N ARG A 95 -16.33 -1.43 5.07
CA ARG A 95 -17.23 -2.22 5.94
C ARG A 95 -18.59 -1.57 6.12
N GLN A 96 -18.62 -0.23 6.19
CA GLN A 96 -19.84 0.56 6.31
C GLN A 96 -20.54 0.84 4.96
N GLY A 97 -19.96 0.41 3.83
CA GLY A 97 -20.50 0.65 2.50
C GLY A 97 -20.48 2.12 2.05
N ARG A 98 -19.68 2.97 2.72
CA ARG A 98 -19.54 4.40 2.37
C ARG A 98 -18.68 4.62 1.14
N VAL A 99 -17.70 3.75 0.90
CA VAL A 99 -16.82 3.79 -0.28
C VAL A 99 -16.75 2.42 -0.94
N ARG A 100 -16.20 2.38 -2.15
CA ARG A 100 -16.00 1.14 -2.90
C ARG A 100 -14.59 1.12 -3.48
N LEU A 101 -14.04 -0.09 -3.53
CA LEU A 101 -12.87 -0.46 -4.30
C LEU A 101 -13.26 -1.62 -5.22
N PRO A 102 -12.47 -1.93 -6.25
CA PRO A 102 -12.57 -3.22 -6.92
C PRO A 102 -12.54 -4.35 -5.88
N ASP A 103 -13.44 -5.34 -5.99
CA ASP A 103 -13.65 -6.38 -4.96
C ASP A 103 -12.36 -7.07 -4.51
N ARG A 104 -11.43 -7.27 -5.44
CA ARG A 104 -10.12 -7.88 -5.17
C ARG A 104 -9.23 -7.00 -4.28
N ASP A 105 -9.21 -5.70 -4.53
CA ASP A 105 -8.43 -4.74 -3.74
C ASP A 105 -9.06 -4.51 -2.37
N ALA A 106 -10.40 -4.44 -2.31
CA ALA A 106 -11.14 -4.42 -1.06
C ALA A 106 -10.79 -5.63 -0.19
N ALA A 107 -10.76 -6.84 -0.77
CA ALA A 107 -10.39 -8.05 -0.05
C ALA A 107 -8.94 -8.01 0.48
N VAL A 108 -8.00 -7.42 -0.26
CA VAL A 108 -6.61 -7.25 0.19
C VAL A 108 -6.52 -6.26 1.33
N LEU A 109 -7.18 -5.10 1.22
CA LEU A 109 -7.16 -4.08 2.26
C LEU A 109 -7.82 -4.57 3.55
N LEU A 110 -8.98 -5.23 3.44
CA LEU A 110 -9.68 -5.78 4.61
C LEU A 110 -8.86 -6.89 5.29
N ALA A 111 -8.22 -7.77 4.53
CA ALA A 111 -7.33 -8.79 5.10
C ALA A 111 -6.11 -8.18 5.80
N TRP A 112 -5.56 -7.09 5.26
CA TRP A 112 -4.51 -6.32 5.93
C TRP A 112 -5.02 -5.65 7.21
N ALA A 113 -6.22 -5.07 7.21
CA ALA A 113 -6.80 -4.44 8.39
C ALA A 113 -7.09 -5.45 9.51
N ASP A 114 -7.51 -6.67 9.15
CA ASP A 114 -7.75 -7.77 10.11
C ASP A 114 -6.44 -8.33 10.69
N LYS A 115 -5.36 -8.32 9.90
CA LYS A 115 -4.02 -8.78 10.33
C LYS A 115 -2.94 -7.88 9.74
N LYS A 116 -2.62 -6.82 10.48
CA LYS A 116 -1.65 -5.82 10.03
C LYS A 116 -0.29 -6.43 9.75
N TYR A 117 0.28 -6.03 8.63
CA TYR A 117 1.67 -6.24 8.26
C TYR A 117 2.22 -4.95 7.66
N LEU A 118 3.51 -4.71 7.88
CA LEU A 118 4.29 -3.61 7.33
C LEU A 118 5.62 -4.18 6.81
N PHE A 119 6.33 -3.40 5.99
CA PHE A 119 7.69 -3.72 5.55
C PHE A 119 8.76 -3.25 6.53
#